data_AF-A0A9E1HV99-F1
#
_entry.id   AF-A0A9E1HV99-F1
#
_cell.length_a   1.000
_cell.length_b   1.000
_cell.length_c   1.000
_cell.angle_alpha   90.00
_cell.angle_beta   90.00
_cell.angle_gamma   90.00
#
_symmetry.space_group_name_H-M   'P 1'
#
loop_
_entity.id
_entity.type
_entity.pdbx_description
1 polymer ?
#
loop_
_entity_poly.entity_id
_entity_poly.type
_entity_poly.pdbx_seq_one_letter_code
_entity_poly.pdbx_strand_id
1 'polypeptide(L)'
;MKLRGYAIENDGSIRALETDFSPEENEDGFVKLRKAEQSDEAHVEDVPAFHLPEYDGMEDENELTTEITLPFSQVRRYVKQNDISPLTFLMTAICHAMYRTYYRGTDRKEAIVAEVPMDLRTYIDSPTVRFFVALLDLPFHYEYFQLPFAEACRKLSEFFDTQRALPHAAYSGLWSNFTVCASAVWNFGEFLL
;
A
#
# COMPACT_ATOMS: atom_id res chain seq x y z
N MET A 1 -5.23 -12.14 27.76
CA MET A 1 -4.33 -11.10 27.21
C MET A 1 -4.25 -9.98 28.25
N LYS A 2 -3.07 -9.68 28.81
CA LYS A 2 -2.93 -8.60 29.80
C LYS A 2 -2.61 -7.32 29.03
N LEU A 3 -3.58 -6.42 28.89
CA LEU A 3 -3.37 -5.11 28.27
C LEU A 3 -2.31 -4.36 29.09
N ARG A 4 -1.19 -4.01 28.45
CA ARG A 4 -0.09 -3.24 29.06
C ARG A 4 -0.13 -1.78 28.60
N GLY A 5 -1.32 -1.16 28.64
CA GLY A 5 -1.43 0.27 28.43
C GLY A 5 -0.79 1.01 29.60
N TYR A 6 0.15 1.92 29.33
CA TYR A 6 0.56 2.90 30.33
C TYR A 6 -0.60 3.88 30.55
N ALA A 7 -0.77 4.38 31.77
CA ALA A 7 -1.67 5.50 32.00
C ALA A 7 -1.11 6.72 31.25
N ILE A 8 -1.88 7.25 30.31
CA ILE A 8 -1.52 8.43 29.55
C ILE A 8 -2.37 9.59 30.08
N GLU A 9 -1.72 10.55 30.74
CA GLU A 9 -2.33 11.83 31.07
C GLU A 9 -2.09 12.79 29.90
N ASN A 10 -3.16 13.44 29.42
CA ASN A 10 -3.04 14.42 28.35
C ASN A 10 -2.47 15.73 28.93
N ASP A 11 -1.19 15.97 28.65
CA ASP A 11 -0.45 17.19 29.00
C ASP A 11 -0.70 18.35 28.02
N GLY A 12 -1.67 18.21 27.12
CA GLY A 12 -1.95 19.14 26.03
C GLY A 12 -1.21 18.81 24.73
N SER A 13 -0.31 17.81 24.72
CA SER A 13 0.31 17.29 23.49
C SER A 13 -0.58 16.30 22.72
N ILE A 14 -1.58 15.73 23.39
CA ILE A 14 -2.46 14.72 22.80
C ILE A 14 -3.68 15.43 22.24
N ARG A 15 -3.87 15.30 20.93
CA ARG A 15 -5.06 15.81 20.25
C ARG A 15 -6.30 15.06 20.71
N ALA A 16 -7.32 15.82 21.05
CA ALA A 16 -8.67 15.33 21.27
C ALA A 16 -9.56 15.75 20.10
N LEU A 17 -10.79 15.24 20.04
CA LEU A 17 -11.79 15.60 19.02
C LEU A 17 -12.05 17.12 18.94
N GLU A 18 -11.84 17.82 20.04
CA GLU A 18 -12.03 19.28 20.17
C GLU A 18 -10.81 20.11 19.71
N THR A 19 -9.73 19.47 19.25
CA THR A 19 -8.51 20.17 18.84
C THR A 19 -8.55 20.50 17.36
N ASP A 20 -8.70 21.78 17.04
CA ASP A 20 -8.65 22.28 15.65
C ASP A 20 -7.25 22.09 15.04
N PHE A 21 -7.23 21.77 13.74
CA PHE A 21 -5.99 21.77 12.96
C PHE A 21 -5.53 23.18 12.67
N SER A 22 -4.22 23.42 12.78
CA SER A 22 -3.67 24.72 12.40
C SER A 22 -3.81 24.95 10.88
N PRO A 23 -3.76 26.21 10.41
CA PRO A 23 -3.74 26.49 8.97
C PRO A 23 -2.58 25.78 8.24
N GLU A 24 -1.41 25.67 8.87
CA GLU A 24 -0.22 25.01 8.32
C GLU A 24 -0.45 23.51 8.10
N GLU A 25 -1.17 22.86 9.03
CA GLU A 25 -1.54 21.44 8.92
C GLU A 25 -2.59 21.17 7.84
N ASN A 26 -3.28 22.22 7.41
CA ASN A 26 -4.21 22.17 6.30
C ASN A 26 -3.56 22.56 4.97
N GLU A 27 -2.26 22.82 4.92
CA GLU A 27 -1.59 23.11 3.65
C GLU A 27 -1.51 21.87 2.75
N ASP A 28 -1.48 22.12 1.45
CA ASP A 28 -1.25 21.08 0.45
C ASP A 28 0.23 20.65 0.44
N GLY A 29 0.49 19.47 1.00
CA GLY A 29 1.82 18.85 1.01
C GLY A 29 2.38 18.59 -0.39
N PHE A 30 1.54 18.44 -1.41
CA PHE A 30 1.98 18.18 -2.79
C PHE A 30 2.68 19.39 -3.42
N VAL A 31 2.47 20.62 -2.91
CA VAL A 31 3.23 21.80 -3.35
C VAL A 31 4.72 21.63 -3.06
N LYS A 32 5.07 20.99 -1.93
CA LYS A 32 6.45 20.66 -1.59
C LYS A 32 6.96 19.49 -2.42
N LEU A 33 6.12 18.47 -2.64
CA LEU A 33 6.46 17.29 -3.46
C LEU A 33 6.81 17.66 -4.91
N ARG A 34 6.10 18.62 -5.52
CA ARG A 34 6.38 19.11 -6.89
C ARG A 34 7.80 19.67 -7.08
N LYS A 35 8.49 20.00 -6.01
CA LYS A 35 9.88 20.51 -6.03
C LYS A 35 10.91 19.40 -5.91
N ALA A 36 10.49 18.17 -5.56
CA ALA A 36 11.37 17.01 -5.55
C ALA A 36 11.72 16.61 -6.99
N GLU A 37 12.89 15.99 -7.13
CA GLU A 37 13.24 15.25 -8.35
C GLU A 37 12.20 14.16 -8.60
N GLN A 38 11.92 13.85 -9.86
CA GLN A 38 10.93 12.86 -10.27
C GLN A 38 11.54 11.90 -11.28
N SER A 39 11.19 10.60 -11.17
CA SER A 39 11.64 9.56 -12.10
C SER A 39 10.55 8.53 -12.36
N ASP A 40 10.33 8.24 -13.64
CA ASP A 40 9.41 7.22 -14.14
C ASP A 40 10.12 5.90 -14.51
N GLU A 41 11.44 5.78 -14.28
CA GLU A 41 12.29 4.65 -14.75
C GLU A 41 11.86 3.26 -14.24
N ALA A 42 10.98 3.20 -13.23
CA ALA A 42 10.41 1.95 -12.68
C ALA A 42 8.88 1.93 -12.67
N HIS A 43 8.22 2.87 -13.35
CA HIS A 43 6.76 2.89 -13.43
C HIS A 43 6.25 1.62 -14.14
N VAL A 44 5.25 0.98 -13.52
CA VAL A 44 4.57 -0.17 -14.12
C VAL A 44 3.47 0.38 -15.01
N GLU A 45 3.44 -0.03 -16.28
CA GLU A 45 2.34 0.34 -17.17
C GLU A 45 1.00 -0.11 -16.60
N ASP A 46 -0.04 0.70 -16.79
CA ASP A 46 -1.40 0.39 -16.35
C ASP A 46 -1.82 -1.01 -16.84
N VAL A 47 -1.95 -1.94 -15.90
CA VAL A 47 -2.49 -3.27 -16.16
C VAL A 47 -3.97 -3.30 -15.83
N PRO A 48 -4.80 -4.01 -16.61
CA PRO A 48 -6.19 -4.23 -16.24
C PRO A 48 -6.29 -4.84 -14.85
N ALA A 49 -7.18 -4.30 -14.02
CA ALA A 49 -7.45 -4.84 -12.70
C ALA A 49 -7.81 -6.33 -12.80
N PHE A 50 -7.32 -7.13 -11.85
CA PHE A 50 -7.69 -8.53 -11.80
C PHE A 50 -9.14 -8.66 -11.29
N HIS A 51 -10.07 -8.94 -12.20
CA HIS A 51 -11.46 -9.22 -11.85
C HIS A 51 -11.61 -10.68 -11.42
N LEU A 52 -12.20 -10.90 -10.24
CA LEU A 52 -12.60 -12.22 -9.76
C LEU A 52 -13.83 -12.66 -10.56
N PRO A 53 -13.75 -13.68 -11.44
CA PRO A 53 -14.85 -14.02 -12.35
C PRO A 53 -16.16 -14.38 -11.63
N GLU A 54 -16.07 -14.89 -10.40
CA GLU A 54 -17.24 -15.27 -9.59
C GLU A 54 -18.04 -14.05 -9.08
N TYR A 55 -17.45 -12.87 -9.09
CA TYR A 55 -18.02 -11.63 -8.55
C TYR A 55 -18.19 -10.53 -9.61
N ASP A 56 -17.84 -10.81 -10.86
CA ASP A 56 -17.97 -9.85 -11.95
C ASP A 56 -19.46 -9.56 -12.23
N GLY A 57 -19.86 -8.29 -12.16
CA GLY A 57 -21.25 -7.85 -12.34
C GLY A 57 -22.16 -7.99 -11.10
N MET A 58 -21.61 -8.29 -9.92
CA MET A 58 -22.34 -8.19 -8.65
C MET A 58 -22.12 -6.78 -8.09
N GLU A 59 -23.07 -5.85 -8.33
CA GLU A 59 -23.05 -4.52 -7.68
C GLU A 59 -23.06 -4.69 -6.15
N ASP A 60 -22.24 -3.88 -5.44
CA ASP A 60 -22.05 -3.52 -4.02
C ASP A 60 -22.73 -4.28 -2.84
N GLU A 61 -23.64 -5.22 -3.09
CA GLU A 61 -24.38 -6.00 -2.08
C GLU A 61 -23.53 -7.10 -1.43
N ASN A 62 -22.32 -7.40 -1.94
CA ASN A 62 -21.49 -8.51 -1.47
C ASN A 62 -20.00 -8.14 -1.33
N GLU A 63 -19.67 -7.09 -0.57
CA GLU A 63 -18.30 -6.90 -0.07
C GLU A 63 -17.91 -8.08 0.84
N LEU A 64 -17.18 -9.05 0.28
CA LEU A 64 -16.68 -10.19 1.04
C LEU A 64 -15.45 -9.76 1.84
N THR A 65 -15.63 -9.51 3.14
CA THR A 65 -14.51 -9.37 4.06
C THR A 65 -14.15 -10.72 4.67
N THR A 66 -12.89 -11.12 4.55
CA THR A 66 -12.34 -12.30 5.23
C THR A 66 -11.15 -11.91 6.08
N GLU A 67 -11.11 -12.38 7.32
CA GLU A 67 -9.98 -12.17 8.23
C GLU A 67 -9.08 -13.40 8.28
N ILE A 68 -7.78 -13.20 8.12
CA ILE A 68 -6.76 -14.25 8.24
C ILE A 68 -5.84 -13.92 9.41
N THR A 69 -5.82 -14.77 10.43
CA THR A 69 -4.89 -14.63 11.57
C THR A 69 -3.64 -15.48 11.35
N LEU A 70 -2.46 -14.84 11.43
CA LEU A 70 -1.17 -15.52 11.37
C LEU A 70 -0.45 -15.49 12.73
N PRO A 71 0.19 -16.59 13.17
CA PRO A 71 0.95 -16.59 14.43
C PRO A 71 2.17 -15.65 14.37
N PHE A 72 2.12 -14.54 15.10
CA PHE A 72 3.17 -13.51 15.08
C PHE A 72 4.59 -14.05 15.30
N SER A 73 4.77 -14.96 16.26
CA SER A 73 6.10 -15.51 16.59
C SER A 73 6.69 -16.30 15.42
N GLN A 74 5.86 -17.02 14.66
CA GLN A 74 6.29 -17.80 13.50
C GLN A 74 6.63 -16.89 12.33
N VAL A 75 5.74 -15.95 12.00
CA VAL A 75 5.95 -14.97 10.91
C VAL A 75 7.20 -14.15 11.19
N ARG A 76 7.31 -13.56 12.39
CA ARG A 76 8.48 -12.76 12.77
C ARG A 76 9.79 -13.56 12.68
N ARG A 77 9.79 -14.82 13.13
CA ARG A 77 10.96 -15.69 13.02
C ARG A 77 11.32 -15.94 11.56
N TYR A 78 10.35 -16.30 10.72
CA TYR A 78 10.59 -16.59 9.31
C TYR A 78 11.13 -15.36 8.56
N VAL A 79 10.47 -14.22 8.73
CA VAL A 79 10.83 -12.94 8.11
C VAL A 79 12.28 -12.55 8.47
N LYS A 80 12.64 -12.63 9.76
CA LYS A 80 14.01 -12.34 10.21
C LYS A 80 15.06 -13.34 9.73
N GLN A 81 14.72 -14.62 9.66
CA GLN A 81 15.67 -15.66 9.22
C GLN A 81 16.02 -15.55 7.74
N ASN A 82 15.14 -14.96 6.95
CA ASN A 82 15.29 -14.87 5.49
C ASN A 82 15.65 -13.46 5.00
N ASP A 83 15.80 -12.49 5.92
CA ASP A 83 16.06 -11.08 5.63
C ASP A 83 15.06 -10.49 4.62
N ILE A 84 13.77 -10.62 4.94
CA ILE A 84 12.66 -10.10 4.13
C ILE A 84 11.77 -9.19 4.97
N SER A 85 10.85 -8.46 4.34
CA SER A 85 9.86 -7.65 5.05
C SER A 85 8.55 -8.42 5.30
N PRO A 86 7.77 -8.06 6.35
CA PRO A 86 6.41 -8.59 6.53
C PRO A 86 5.48 -8.27 5.35
N LEU A 87 5.64 -7.11 4.72
CA LEU A 87 4.84 -6.67 3.56
C LEU A 87 5.06 -7.62 2.37
N THR A 88 6.32 -7.81 1.97
CA THR A 88 6.66 -8.69 0.84
C THR A 88 6.34 -10.15 1.13
N PHE A 89 6.41 -10.58 2.39
CA PHE A 89 5.92 -11.90 2.80
C PHE A 89 4.42 -12.06 2.54
N LEU A 90 3.61 -11.09 2.99
CA LEU A 90 2.16 -11.13 2.83
C LEU A 90 1.77 -11.07 1.36
N MET A 91 2.36 -10.14 0.61
CA MET A 91 2.12 -9.99 -0.83
C MET A 91 2.45 -11.29 -1.58
N THR A 92 3.63 -11.88 -1.34
CA THR A 92 4.02 -13.16 -1.94
C THR A 92 3.02 -14.27 -1.61
N ALA A 93 2.55 -14.35 -0.35
CA ALA A 93 1.57 -15.35 0.05
C ALA A 93 0.21 -15.19 -0.67
N ILE A 94 -0.28 -13.95 -0.81
CA ILE A 94 -1.51 -13.63 -1.53
C ILE A 94 -1.37 -13.96 -3.02
N CYS A 95 -0.27 -13.54 -3.67
CA CYS A 95 -0.01 -13.86 -5.08
C CYS A 95 0.03 -15.37 -5.32
N HIS A 96 0.67 -16.15 -4.44
CA HIS A 96 0.67 -17.61 -4.54
C HIS A 96 -0.74 -18.21 -4.33
N ALA A 97 -1.59 -17.59 -3.51
CA ALA A 97 -2.98 -18.01 -3.37
C ALA A 97 -3.76 -17.74 -4.66
N MET A 98 -3.68 -16.53 -5.21
CA MET A 98 -4.28 -16.17 -6.49
C MET A 98 -3.80 -17.08 -7.63
N TYR A 99 -2.51 -17.38 -7.69
CA TYR A 99 -1.95 -18.28 -8.69
C TYR A 99 -2.59 -19.68 -8.62
N ARG A 100 -2.68 -20.26 -7.41
CA ARG A 100 -3.27 -21.58 -7.22
C ARG A 100 -4.75 -21.62 -7.60
N THR A 101 -5.47 -20.53 -7.41
CA THR A 101 -6.91 -20.43 -7.67
C THR A 101 -7.22 -20.12 -9.13
N TYR A 102 -6.49 -19.18 -9.74
CA TYR A 102 -6.90 -18.54 -11.00
C TYR A 102 -5.92 -18.72 -12.18
N TYR A 103 -4.65 -19.00 -11.93
CA TYR A 103 -3.63 -19.12 -12.98
C TYR A 103 -3.29 -20.58 -13.29
N ARG A 104 -3.34 -21.44 -12.27
CA ARG A 104 -2.93 -22.84 -12.43
C ARG A 104 -3.89 -23.55 -13.40
N GLY A 105 -3.35 -24.03 -14.51
CA GLY A 105 -4.12 -24.74 -15.55
C GLY A 105 -4.72 -23.82 -16.62
N THR A 106 -4.40 -22.52 -16.59
CA THR A 106 -4.72 -21.56 -17.65
C THR A 106 -3.44 -21.14 -18.37
N ASP A 107 -3.57 -20.31 -19.41
CA ASP A 107 -2.49 -19.69 -20.17
C ASP A 107 -2.08 -18.31 -19.64
N ARG A 108 -2.67 -17.86 -18.52
CA ARG A 108 -2.39 -16.57 -17.88
C ARG A 108 -0.94 -16.49 -17.41
N LYS A 109 -0.31 -15.35 -17.73
CA LYS A 109 1.11 -15.04 -17.43
C LYS A 109 1.34 -13.57 -17.07
N GLU A 110 0.28 -12.79 -16.98
CA GLU A 110 0.33 -11.41 -16.53
C GLU A 110 0.84 -11.32 -15.09
N ALA A 111 1.47 -10.20 -14.75
CA ALA A 111 1.92 -9.94 -13.38
C ALA A 111 0.70 -9.62 -12.49
N ILE A 112 0.77 -10.03 -11.23
CA ILE A 112 -0.20 -9.60 -10.21
C ILE A 112 0.36 -8.34 -9.58
N VAL A 113 -0.24 -7.18 -9.83
CA VAL A 113 0.21 -5.89 -9.30
C VAL A 113 -0.64 -5.52 -8.10
N ALA A 114 0.01 -5.14 -6.99
CA ALA A 114 -0.66 -4.48 -5.87
C ALA A 114 -0.16 -3.04 -5.74
N GLU A 115 -1.05 -2.17 -5.32
CA GLU A 115 -0.71 -0.80 -4.92
C GLU A 115 -0.49 -0.74 -3.41
N VAL A 116 0.63 -0.18 -2.99
CA VAL A 116 0.97 -0.01 -1.57
C VAL A 116 0.99 1.49 -1.25
N PRO A 117 0.09 1.97 -0.36
CA PRO A 117 0.12 3.36 0.06
C PRO A 117 1.35 3.61 0.95
N MET A 118 2.17 4.58 0.55
CA MET A 118 3.36 5.01 1.28
C MET A 118 3.22 6.45 1.76
N ASP A 119 3.46 6.67 3.05
CA ASP A 119 3.44 8.00 3.67
C ASP A 119 4.60 8.88 3.17
N LEU A 120 4.28 9.97 2.48
CA LEU A 120 5.26 10.90 1.92
C LEU A 120 5.91 11.80 2.96
N ARG A 121 5.36 11.88 4.18
CA ARG A 121 5.96 12.63 5.30
C ARG A 121 7.31 12.07 5.74
N THR A 122 7.60 10.82 5.37
CA THR A 122 8.92 10.21 5.59
C THR A 122 10.03 10.83 4.75
N TYR A 123 9.69 11.55 3.67
CA TYR A 123 10.65 12.20 2.76
C TYR A 123 10.49 13.71 2.68
N ILE A 124 9.26 14.20 2.78
CA ILE A 124 8.93 15.62 2.66
C ILE A 124 8.44 16.12 4.01
N ASP A 125 9.18 17.09 4.57
CA ASP A 125 8.77 17.75 5.82
C ASP A 125 7.48 18.54 5.59
N SER A 126 6.37 17.96 6.04
CA SER A 126 5.03 18.51 5.91
C SER A 126 4.22 18.18 7.15
N PRO A 127 3.74 19.19 7.89
CA PRO A 127 2.83 18.97 9.01
C PRO A 127 1.40 18.67 8.53
N THR A 128 1.19 18.49 7.22
CA THR A 128 -0.15 18.28 6.67
C THR A 128 -0.80 17.05 7.28
N VAL A 129 -2.05 17.19 7.71
CA VAL A 129 -2.89 16.08 8.17
C VAL A 129 -3.75 15.51 7.05
N ARG A 130 -3.68 16.12 5.86
CA ARG A 130 -4.40 15.66 4.66
C ARG A 130 -3.82 14.36 4.12
N PHE A 131 -4.56 13.73 3.22
CA PHE A 131 -4.08 12.57 2.48
C PHE A 131 -2.80 12.94 1.70
N PHE A 132 -1.66 12.38 2.12
CA PHE A 132 -0.34 12.72 1.60
C PHE A 132 0.50 11.46 1.46
N VAL A 133 0.08 10.63 0.51
CA VAL A 133 0.69 9.33 0.22
C VAL A 133 0.99 9.22 -1.27
N ALA A 134 1.95 8.35 -1.60
CA ALA A 134 2.12 7.83 -2.95
C ALA A 134 1.61 6.39 -2.99
N LEU A 135 0.86 6.02 -4.03
CA LEU A 135 0.53 4.63 -4.30
C LEU A 135 1.69 4.04 -5.09
N LEU A 136 2.38 3.07 -4.51
CA LEU A 136 3.54 2.43 -5.13
C LEU A 136 3.14 1.09 -5.71
N ASP A 137 3.47 0.87 -6.98
CA ASP A 137 3.23 -0.39 -7.65
C ASP A 137 4.19 -1.47 -7.14
N LEU A 138 3.67 -2.66 -6.91
CA LEU A 138 4.44 -3.81 -6.50
C LEU A 138 4.06 -5.02 -7.38
N PRO A 139 4.68 -5.16 -8.57
CA PRO A 139 4.37 -6.24 -9.49
C PRO A 139 4.97 -7.56 -9.01
N PHE A 140 4.14 -8.59 -8.95
CA PHE A 140 4.57 -9.98 -8.80
C PHE A 140 4.57 -10.64 -10.18
N HIS A 141 5.75 -10.69 -10.80
CA HIS A 141 5.93 -11.26 -12.13
C HIS A 141 5.73 -12.79 -12.14
N TYR A 142 5.23 -13.34 -13.25
CA TYR A 142 4.84 -14.75 -13.34
C TYR A 142 6.00 -15.73 -13.05
N GLU A 143 7.22 -15.38 -13.46
CA GLU A 143 8.42 -16.16 -13.19
C GLU A 143 8.72 -16.31 -11.70
N TYR A 144 8.25 -15.39 -10.84
CA TYR A 144 8.49 -15.45 -9.40
C TYR A 144 7.77 -16.63 -8.74
N PHE A 145 6.71 -17.18 -9.37
CA PHE A 145 6.06 -18.39 -8.88
C PHE A 145 6.95 -19.63 -8.91
N GLN A 146 8.03 -19.61 -9.71
CA GLN A 146 9.00 -20.71 -9.82
C GLN A 146 10.16 -20.56 -8.82
N LEU A 147 10.28 -19.42 -8.15
CA LEU A 147 11.35 -19.17 -7.20
C LEU A 147 11.03 -19.77 -5.83
N PRO A 148 12.05 -20.08 -5.01
CA PRO A 148 11.85 -20.30 -3.58
C PRO A 148 11.12 -19.09 -2.96
N PHE A 149 10.17 -19.35 -2.05
CA PHE A 149 9.30 -18.31 -1.47
C PHE A 149 10.06 -17.07 -0.94
N ALA A 150 11.15 -17.30 -0.20
CA ALA A 150 11.97 -16.22 0.35
C ALA A 150 12.71 -15.42 -0.74
N GLU A 151 13.05 -16.04 -1.88
CA GLU A 151 13.68 -15.38 -3.02
C GLU A 151 12.67 -14.50 -3.78
N ALA A 152 11.45 -14.99 -3.99
CA ALA A 152 10.36 -14.17 -4.53
C ALA A 152 10.08 -12.94 -3.64
N CYS A 153 10.08 -13.11 -2.30
CA CYS A 153 9.95 -12.01 -1.36
C CYS A 153 11.07 -10.96 -1.51
N ARG A 154 12.32 -11.40 -1.74
CA ARG A 154 13.46 -10.50 -1.96
C ARG A 154 13.33 -9.76 -3.30
N LYS A 155 12.85 -10.41 -4.35
CA LYS A 155 12.56 -9.74 -5.63
C LYS A 155 11.54 -8.62 -5.50
N LEU A 156 10.47 -8.86 -4.74
CA LEU A 156 9.54 -7.78 -4.39
C LEU A 156 10.21 -6.66 -3.58
N SER A 157 11.10 -7.01 -2.64
CA SER A 157 11.78 -6.01 -1.81
C SER A 157 12.70 -5.12 -2.64
N GLU A 158 13.48 -5.72 -3.56
CA GLU A 158 14.33 -5.01 -4.51
C GLU A 158 13.51 -4.00 -5.35
N PHE A 159 12.35 -4.42 -5.86
CA PHE A 159 11.47 -3.54 -6.63
C PHE A 159 10.89 -2.40 -5.76
N PHE A 160 10.38 -2.76 -4.58
CA PHE A 160 9.79 -1.80 -3.65
C PHE A 160 10.81 -0.76 -3.16
N ASP A 161 12.07 -1.16 -2.97
CA ASP A 161 13.16 -0.27 -2.61
C ASP A 161 13.44 0.80 -3.69
N THR A 162 13.30 0.44 -4.96
CA THR A 162 13.34 1.41 -6.07
C THR A 162 12.14 2.35 -6.02
N GLN A 163 10.91 1.80 -5.90
CA GLN A 163 9.67 2.59 -5.88
C GLN A 163 9.62 3.60 -4.73
N ARG A 164 10.10 3.22 -3.55
CA ARG A 164 10.07 4.10 -2.37
C ARG A 164 11.11 5.20 -2.41
N ALA A 165 12.12 5.12 -3.27
CA ALA A 165 13.08 6.20 -3.39
C ALA A 165 12.36 7.50 -3.82
N LEU A 166 12.74 8.63 -3.21
CA LEU A 166 12.00 9.88 -3.36
C LEU A 166 11.68 10.25 -4.83
N PRO A 167 12.58 10.10 -5.81
CA PRO A 167 12.24 10.42 -7.20
C PRO A 167 11.05 9.62 -7.76
N HIS A 168 10.99 8.32 -7.46
CA HIS A 168 9.90 7.46 -7.89
C HIS A 168 8.63 7.72 -7.09
N ALA A 169 8.74 7.82 -5.77
CA ALA A 169 7.61 8.13 -4.91
C ALA A 169 6.98 9.50 -5.20
N ALA A 170 7.79 10.50 -5.59
CA ALA A 170 7.30 11.81 -5.99
C ALA A 170 6.57 11.74 -7.34
N TYR A 171 7.11 11.00 -8.31
CA TYR A 171 6.43 10.74 -9.58
C TYR A 171 5.07 10.07 -9.35
N SER A 172 5.05 8.93 -8.63
CA SER A 172 3.83 8.19 -8.33
C SER A 172 2.85 9.02 -7.50
N GLY A 173 3.31 9.72 -6.47
CA GLY A 173 2.45 10.57 -5.64
C GLY A 173 1.76 11.69 -6.43
N LEU A 174 2.47 12.31 -7.36
CA LEU A 174 1.87 13.32 -8.24
C LEU A 174 0.91 12.68 -9.24
N TRP A 175 1.29 11.56 -9.86
CA TRP A 175 0.45 10.83 -10.81
C TRP A 175 -0.84 10.32 -10.16
N SER A 176 -0.74 9.61 -9.04
CA SER A 176 -1.89 9.14 -8.26
C SER A 176 -2.78 10.28 -7.78
N ASN A 177 -2.24 11.45 -7.44
CA ASN A 177 -3.08 12.59 -7.07
C ASN A 177 -3.89 13.12 -8.26
N PHE A 178 -3.34 13.09 -9.48
CA PHE A 178 -4.10 13.42 -10.68
C PHE A 178 -5.19 12.38 -10.98
N THR A 179 -4.89 11.10 -10.85
CA THR A 179 -5.84 10.01 -11.11
C THR A 179 -6.91 9.92 -10.02
N VAL A 180 -6.54 10.03 -8.74
CA VAL A 180 -7.46 10.10 -7.61
C VAL A 180 -8.27 11.39 -7.67
N CYS A 181 -7.76 12.55 -8.08
CA CYS A 181 -8.63 13.71 -8.32
C CYS A 181 -9.59 13.54 -9.51
N ALA A 182 -9.27 12.66 -10.47
CA ALA A 182 -10.17 12.32 -11.58
C ALA A 182 -11.20 11.24 -11.19
N SER A 183 -10.91 10.38 -10.21
CA SER A 183 -11.81 9.32 -9.72
C SER A 183 -12.48 9.63 -8.37
N ALA A 184 -12.00 10.59 -7.58
CA ALA A 184 -12.54 11.00 -6.28
C ALA A 184 -13.63 12.08 -6.41
N VAL A 185 -14.54 11.87 -7.37
CA VAL A 185 -15.95 12.17 -7.15
C VAL A 185 -16.56 10.96 -6.42
N TRP A 186 -15.99 10.60 -5.28
CA TRP A 186 -16.59 9.67 -4.33
C TRP A 186 -16.53 10.31 -2.94
N ASN A 187 -17.73 10.73 -2.52
CA ASN A 187 -18.12 11.27 -1.23
C ASN A 187 -17.30 10.73 -0.04
N PHE A 188 -16.34 11.51 0.45
CA PHE A 188 -15.87 11.44 1.84
C PHE A 188 -16.72 12.31 2.79
N GLY A 189 -17.98 12.57 2.41
CA GLY A 189 -18.90 13.45 3.14
C GLY A 189 -19.75 12.79 4.22
N GLU A 190 -19.80 11.45 4.32
CA GLU A 190 -20.82 10.78 5.17
C GLU A 190 -20.28 9.80 6.22
N PHE A 191 -18.97 9.77 6.51
CA PHE A 191 -18.42 8.92 7.58
C PHE A 191 -17.91 9.68 8.83
N LEU A 192 -18.26 10.95 8.97
CA LEU A 192 -18.03 11.72 10.20
C LEU A 192 -19.31 12.44 10.64
N LEU A 193 -20.31 11.66 11.05
CA LEU A 193 -21.34 12.04 12.03
C LEU A 193 -21.64 10.83 12.94
#